data_AF-A0A503EHW2-F1
#
_entry.id   AF-A0A503EHW2-F1
#
_cell.length_a   1.000
_cell.length_b   1.000
_cell.length_c   1.000
_cell.angle_alpha   90.00
_cell.angle_beta   90.00
_cell.angle_gamma   90.00
#
_symmetry.space_group_name_H-M   'P 1'
#
loop_
_entity.id
_entity.type
_entity.pdbx_description
1 polymer ?
#
loop_
_entity_poly.entity_id
_entity_poly.type
_entity_poly.pdbx_seq_one_letter_code
_entity_poly.pdbx_strand_id
1 'polypeptide(L)'
;MFEGRLRLFLVRLCAALFLLPVSMAVAQEKDGVGDLKLPGISSYATPKSETPLALGGGGAITLSAQLTDKGTDITRGLVWRVFKPEAVNGKLPMVASSHGGSAVFQLEPGSYLVHASYGRAGATKRITVGKEAKRESLVLDAGGLKLDAVLSGGVRIPPKKLRFSIYEGTAEANGDRALIIPDVEPNSVVRLNAGIYHVVSTYGAVNAVIRSDIRVEAGKLTEATVEHHAAEITMKLVRETGGEAIADTSWSLLNESGDPIKETVGAFASMVLAEGDYTIIAKNRDRIYQKDFTVVGGQNQEIEVLATEAAAMDPEEGAD
;
A
#
# COMPACT_ATOMS: atom_id res chain seq x y z
N MET A 1 22.02 7.23 53.80
CA MET A 1 23.07 7.64 54.77
C MET A 1 24.38 6.98 54.32
N PHE A 2 25.48 7.74 54.30
CA PHE A 2 26.81 7.47 53.71
C PHE A 2 26.88 7.53 52.17
N GLU A 3 27.38 8.59 51.50
CA GLU A 3 28.64 9.38 51.57
C GLU A 3 29.89 8.74 50.94
N GLY A 4 30.56 9.52 50.07
CA GLY A 4 32.00 9.46 49.76
C GLY A 4 32.35 9.23 48.28
N ARG A 5 32.63 10.25 47.43
CA ARG A 5 33.93 10.97 47.21
C ARG A 5 35.09 10.00 46.82
N LEU A 6 36.02 10.21 45.88
CA LEU A 6 36.58 11.34 45.12
C LEU A 6 37.63 10.74 44.12
N ARG A 7 37.87 11.35 42.95
CA ARG A 7 39.15 11.38 42.18
C ARG A 7 38.87 12.08 40.84
N LEU A 8 38.96 13.41 40.71
CA LEU A 8 40.15 14.27 40.54
C LEU A 8 41.09 13.81 39.41
N PHE A 9 40.95 14.42 38.23
CA PHE A 9 42.08 14.67 37.32
C PHE A 9 41.93 16.07 36.72
N LEU A 10 42.84 16.95 37.13
CA LEU A 10 43.12 18.25 36.53
C LEU A 10 43.93 18.03 35.24
N VAL A 11 43.58 18.74 34.16
CA VAL A 11 44.55 19.21 33.16
C VAL A 11 44.25 20.69 32.90
N ARG A 12 45.27 21.52 33.08
CA ARG A 12 45.27 22.99 32.91
C ARG A 12 45.85 23.39 31.55
N LEU A 13 45.63 24.67 31.20
CA LEU A 13 46.46 25.57 30.36
C LEU A 13 46.39 25.34 28.83
N CYS A 14 46.33 26.33 27.93
CA CYS A 14 46.72 27.75 27.98
C CYS A 14 45.77 28.62 27.14
N ALA A 15 45.44 29.82 27.63
CA ALA A 15 44.88 30.92 26.85
C ALA A 15 46.03 31.88 26.46
N ALA A 16 46.12 32.26 25.19
CA ALA A 16 47.05 33.28 24.71
C ALA A 16 46.26 34.47 24.15
N LEU A 17 46.36 35.59 24.85
CA LEU A 17 45.97 36.92 24.36
C LEU A 17 47.03 37.44 23.38
N PHE A 18 46.60 37.96 22.24
CA PHE A 18 47.41 38.86 21.41
C PHE A 18 46.61 40.13 21.09
N LEU A 19 47.10 41.25 21.63
CA LEU A 19 46.79 42.64 21.25
C LEU A 19 47.76 43.05 20.13
N LEU A 20 47.30 43.72 19.07
CA LEU A 20 48.11 44.61 18.20
C LEU A 20 47.20 45.48 17.27
N PRO A 21 47.70 46.60 16.69
CA PRO A 21 47.04 47.91 16.65
C PRO A 21 46.35 48.27 15.32
N VAL A 22 45.54 49.35 15.38
CA VAL A 22 44.97 50.06 14.23
C VAL A 22 46.04 50.88 13.51
N SER A 23 46.18 50.68 12.19
CA SER A 23 46.87 51.62 11.29
C SER A 23 45.94 51.99 10.15
N MET A 24 45.71 53.29 9.97
CA MET A 24 45.10 53.88 8.79
C MET A 24 46.07 53.76 7.61
N ALA A 25 45.61 53.19 6.49
CA ALA A 25 46.34 53.19 5.23
C ALA A 25 45.58 54.06 4.21
N VAL A 26 46.28 55.09 3.76
CA VAL A 26 45.90 56.08 2.74
C VAL A 26 45.93 55.43 1.36
N ALA A 27 45.00 55.85 0.51
CA ALA A 27 44.87 55.47 -0.89
C ALA A 27 46.13 55.79 -1.72
N GLN A 28 46.54 54.86 -2.58
CA GLN A 28 47.36 55.15 -3.75
C GLN A 28 46.61 54.69 -5.00
N GLU A 29 46.00 55.68 -5.66
CA GLU A 29 45.55 55.59 -7.04
C GLU A 29 46.80 55.61 -7.94
N LYS A 30 47.02 54.53 -8.67
CA LYS A 30 47.98 54.52 -9.77
C LYS A 30 47.42 53.65 -10.89
N ASP A 31 46.66 54.30 -11.76
CA ASP A 31 46.30 53.79 -13.07
C ASP A 31 47.56 53.37 -13.83
N GLY A 32 47.59 52.10 -14.21
CA GLY A 32 48.75 51.48 -14.83
C GLY A 32 48.41 50.16 -15.48
N VAL A 33 47.33 50.11 -16.28
CA VAL A 33 47.05 49.01 -17.19
C VAL A 33 47.14 49.52 -18.63
N GLY A 34 48.34 49.97 -19.00
CA GLY A 34 48.70 50.16 -20.39
C GLY A 34 49.18 48.82 -20.96
N ASP A 35 48.43 48.29 -21.92
CA ASP A 35 48.81 47.19 -22.82
C ASP A 35 48.42 45.75 -22.43
N LEU A 36 47.12 45.50 -22.23
CA LEU A 36 46.53 44.16 -22.37
C LEU A 36 45.65 44.10 -23.63
N LYS A 37 46.13 43.39 -24.67
CA LYS A 37 45.30 43.01 -25.83
C LYS A 37 44.34 41.88 -25.43
N LEU A 38 43.12 42.25 -25.04
CA LEU A 38 42.03 41.30 -24.82
C LEU A 38 41.37 40.93 -26.17
N PRO A 39 41.08 39.64 -26.43
CA PRO A 39 40.28 39.26 -27.59
C PRO A 39 38.86 39.84 -27.44
N GLY A 40 38.33 40.39 -28.53
CA GLY A 40 37.05 41.09 -28.56
C GLY A 40 35.89 40.20 -28.12
N ILE A 41 35.41 40.40 -26.89
CA ILE A 41 34.06 40.02 -26.47
C ILE A 41 33.06 40.96 -27.13
N SER A 42 32.83 40.72 -28.42
CA SER A 42 31.65 41.23 -29.11
C SER A 42 30.41 40.54 -28.54
N SER A 43 29.39 41.37 -28.28
CA SER A 43 27.99 40.99 -28.10
C SER A 43 27.61 40.46 -26.71
N TYR A 44 27.41 41.39 -25.76
CA TYR A 44 26.29 41.23 -24.85
C TYR A 44 25.02 41.20 -25.70
N ALA A 45 24.36 40.04 -25.77
CA ALA A 45 23.00 39.99 -26.28
C ALA A 45 22.14 40.94 -25.44
N THR A 46 21.44 41.86 -26.09
CA THR A 46 20.43 42.67 -25.42
C THR A 46 19.40 41.73 -24.78
N PRO A 47 18.99 41.97 -23.52
CA PRO A 47 17.95 41.15 -22.90
C PRO A 47 16.66 41.36 -23.69
N LYS A 48 16.31 40.39 -24.54
CA LYS A 48 15.09 40.41 -25.34
C LYS A 48 13.92 39.95 -24.47
N SER A 49 13.62 40.69 -23.40
CA SER A 49 12.45 40.48 -22.53
C SER A 49 12.25 41.71 -21.65
N GLU A 50 11.53 42.72 -22.14
CA GLU A 50 10.97 43.82 -21.33
C GLU A 50 9.60 43.44 -20.73
N THR A 51 9.43 42.19 -20.29
CA THR A 51 8.24 41.79 -19.54
C THR A 51 8.64 41.64 -18.09
N PRO A 52 8.14 42.49 -17.17
CA PRO A 52 8.32 42.24 -15.74
C PRO A 52 7.84 40.83 -15.43
N LEU A 53 8.65 40.03 -14.72
CA LEU A 53 8.27 38.69 -14.23
C LEU A 53 6.98 38.71 -13.37
N ALA A 54 6.55 39.88 -12.92
CA ALA A 54 5.29 40.13 -12.22
C ALA A 54 4.05 40.18 -13.14
N LEU A 55 4.22 40.22 -14.45
CA LEU A 55 3.18 40.23 -15.50
C LEU A 55 3.29 38.97 -16.36
N GLY A 56 3.50 37.80 -15.75
CA GLY A 56 3.26 36.54 -16.44
C GLY A 56 1.82 36.54 -16.95
N GLY A 57 1.62 36.32 -18.26
CA GLY A 57 0.31 36.37 -18.90
C GLY A 57 -0.71 35.34 -18.38
N GLY A 58 -0.27 34.45 -17.47
CA GLY A 58 -1.07 33.43 -16.82
C GLY A 58 -1.86 33.91 -15.61
N GLY A 59 -3.08 33.39 -15.48
CA GLY A 59 -3.89 33.55 -14.27
C GLY A 59 -3.41 32.63 -13.15
N ALA A 60 -3.35 33.17 -11.94
CA ALA A 60 -3.10 32.37 -10.74
C ALA A 60 -4.36 31.58 -10.36
N ILE A 61 -4.30 30.26 -10.41
CA ILE A 61 -5.37 29.38 -9.92
C ILE A 61 -4.97 28.76 -8.59
N THR A 62 -5.80 28.95 -7.57
CA THR A 62 -5.67 28.26 -6.29
C THR A 62 -6.62 27.07 -6.27
N LEU A 63 -6.07 25.88 -6.10
CA LEU A 63 -6.81 24.62 -6.05
C LEU A 63 -6.87 24.10 -4.61
N SER A 64 -8.06 23.68 -4.22
CA SER A 64 -8.35 23.07 -2.92
C SER A 64 -9.27 21.87 -3.11
N ALA A 65 -9.19 20.88 -2.23
CA ALA A 65 -10.05 19.70 -2.28
C ALA A 65 -10.66 19.40 -0.93
N GLN A 66 -11.90 18.93 -0.93
CA GLN A 66 -12.69 18.59 0.25
C GLN A 66 -13.19 17.15 0.14
N LEU A 67 -13.37 16.48 1.28
CA LEU A 67 -13.88 15.11 1.30
C LEU A 67 -15.37 15.05 0.92
N THR A 68 -16.14 16.07 1.31
CA THR A 68 -17.58 16.21 1.08
C THR A 68 -17.89 17.63 0.62
N ASP A 69 -19.08 17.86 0.07
CA ASP A 69 -19.55 19.23 -0.19
C ASP A 69 -19.51 20.07 1.10
N LYS A 70 -18.99 21.29 1.00
CA LYS A 70 -18.79 22.24 2.11
C LYS A 70 -17.96 21.69 3.28
N GLY A 71 -17.11 20.69 3.03
CA GLY A 71 -16.20 20.14 4.03
C GLY A 71 -14.99 21.04 4.29
N THR A 72 -14.14 20.62 5.23
CA THR A 72 -12.84 21.25 5.45
C THR A 72 -11.86 20.88 4.35
N ASP A 73 -11.04 21.84 3.92
CA ASP A 73 -9.99 21.61 2.93
C ASP A 73 -8.97 20.58 3.43
N ILE A 74 -8.65 19.61 2.57
CA ILE A 74 -7.64 18.59 2.83
C ILE A 74 -6.26 19.26 2.75
N THR A 75 -5.51 19.19 3.85
CA THR A 75 -4.23 19.90 3.99
C THR A 75 -3.01 19.07 3.61
N ARG A 76 -3.16 17.73 3.47
CA ARG A 76 -2.06 16.81 3.18
C ARG A 76 -2.50 15.57 2.42
N GLY A 77 -1.57 14.98 1.69
CA GLY A 77 -1.76 13.71 0.98
C GLY A 77 -2.54 13.80 -0.34
N LEU A 78 -2.85 15.01 -0.80
CA LEU A 78 -3.34 15.26 -2.14
C LEU A 78 -2.21 15.19 -3.15
N VAL A 79 -2.53 14.68 -4.33
CA VAL A 79 -1.72 14.82 -5.53
C VAL A 79 -2.58 15.48 -6.60
N TRP A 80 -2.13 16.64 -7.05
CA TRP A 80 -2.74 17.44 -8.10
C TRP A 80 -2.05 17.15 -9.42
N ARG A 81 -2.83 16.95 -10.47
CA ARG A 81 -2.34 16.85 -11.86
C ARG A 81 -3.21 17.72 -12.74
N VAL A 82 -2.60 18.62 -13.50
CA VAL A 82 -3.29 19.53 -14.41
C VAL A 82 -2.91 19.16 -15.84
N PHE A 83 -3.91 18.96 -16.68
CA PHE A 83 -3.75 18.56 -18.07
C PHE A 83 -4.41 19.58 -19.00
N LYS A 84 -3.91 19.71 -20.24
CA LYS A 84 -4.67 20.36 -21.31
C LYS A 84 -5.76 19.41 -21.82
N PRO A 85 -6.92 19.93 -22.27
CA PRO A 85 -8.03 19.11 -22.75
C PRO A 85 -7.76 18.49 -24.12
N GLU A 86 -6.84 19.04 -24.92
CA GLU A 86 -6.46 18.47 -26.20
C GLU A 86 -5.49 17.30 -26.03
N ALA A 87 -5.90 16.12 -26.48
CA ALA A 87 -5.03 14.96 -26.49
C ALA A 87 -4.00 15.07 -27.62
N VAL A 88 -2.74 14.81 -27.31
CA VAL A 88 -1.65 14.67 -28.28
C VAL A 88 -1.21 13.21 -28.26
N ASN A 89 -1.30 12.52 -29.39
CA ASN A 89 -1.00 11.07 -29.51
C ASN A 89 -1.82 10.21 -28.54
N GLY A 90 -3.10 10.54 -28.35
CA GLY A 90 -4.02 9.79 -27.47
C GLY A 90 -3.79 9.99 -25.97
N LYS A 91 -2.88 10.89 -25.56
CA LYS A 91 -2.65 11.23 -24.15
C LYS A 91 -2.86 12.72 -23.91
N LEU A 92 -3.45 13.05 -22.77
CA LEU A 92 -3.59 14.44 -22.33
C LEU A 92 -2.23 14.93 -21.81
N PRO A 93 -1.68 16.03 -22.33
CA PRO A 93 -0.39 16.54 -21.87
C PRO A 93 -0.54 17.18 -20.49
N MET A 94 0.26 16.69 -19.53
CA MET A 94 0.32 17.26 -18.19
C MET A 94 1.14 18.55 -18.21
N VAL A 95 0.58 19.63 -17.68
CA VAL A 95 1.22 20.96 -17.66
C VAL A 95 1.72 21.35 -16.27
N ALA A 96 1.10 20.80 -15.22
CA ALA A 96 1.52 21.06 -13.85
C ALA A 96 1.14 19.91 -12.93
N SER A 97 1.87 19.77 -11.84
CA SER A 97 1.53 18.84 -10.76
C SER A 97 1.98 19.40 -9.41
N SER A 98 1.33 18.96 -8.33
CA SER A 98 1.70 19.34 -6.97
C SER A 98 1.33 18.22 -6.00
N HIS A 99 2.03 18.17 -4.87
CA HIS A 99 1.78 17.20 -3.79
C HIS A 99 1.58 17.96 -2.47
N GLY A 100 0.68 17.47 -1.61
CA GLY A 100 0.43 18.06 -0.30
C GLY A 100 -1.04 18.39 -0.06
N GLY A 101 -1.36 19.66 0.12
CA GLY A 101 -2.70 20.16 0.42
C GLY A 101 -3.23 21.04 -0.71
N SER A 102 -3.70 22.24 -0.37
CA SER A 102 -4.01 23.28 -1.37
C SER A 102 -2.76 23.64 -2.18
N ALA A 103 -2.95 23.91 -3.47
CA ALA A 103 -1.86 24.23 -4.39
C ALA A 103 -2.20 25.48 -5.22
N VAL A 104 -1.19 26.29 -5.54
CA VAL A 104 -1.33 27.46 -6.42
C VAL A 104 -0.55 27.18 -7.70
N PHE A 105 -1.18 27.39 -8.85
CA PHE A 105 -0.57 27.25 -10.16
C PHE A 105 -0.69 28.54 -10.94
N GLN A 106 0.35 28.89 -11.70
CA GLN A 106 0.27 29.94 -12.72
C GLN A 106 0.11 29.26 -14.06
N LEU A 107 -1.02 29.49 -14.73
CA LEU A 107 -1.36 28.84 -16.00
C LEU A 107 -1.80 29.89 -17.01
N GLU A 108 -1.42 29.72 -18.27
CA GLU A 108 -1.88 30.57 -19.35
C GLU A 108 -3.41 30.52 -19.47
N PRO A 109 -4.09 31.63 -19.87
CA PRO A 109 -5.53 31.64 -20.02
C PRO A 109 -5.99 30.55 -20.99
N GLY A 110 -6.96 29.74 -20.57
CA GLY A 110 -7.37 28.56 -21.33
C GLY A 110 -8.19 27.57 -20.51
N SER A 111 -8.55 26.45 -21.15
CA SER A 111 -9.28 25.36 -20.51
C SER A 111 -8.30 24.27 -20.04
N TYR A 112 -8.55 23.69 -18.88
CA TYR A 112 -7.71 22.65 -18.28
C TYR A 112 -8.56 21.57 -17.61
N LEU A 113 -8.00 20.37 -17.50
CA LEU A 113 -8.54 19.28 -16.69
C LEU A 113 -7.67 19.11 -15.44
N VAL A 114 -8.26 19.35 -14.28
CA VAL A 114 -7.59 19.18 -12.98
C VAL A 114 -8.05 17.86 -12.38
N HIS A 115 -7.10 16.98 -12.12
CA HIS A 115 -7.33 15.76 -11.36
C HIS A 115 -6.71 15.91 -9.96
N ALA A 116 -7.52 15.70 -8.94
CA ALA A 116 -7.10 15.63 -7.55
C ALA A 116 -7.25 14.20 -7.06
N SER A 117 -6.17 13.61 -6.54
CA SER A 117 -6.19 12.27 -5.95
C SER A 117 -5.79 12.31 -4.47
N TYR A 118 -6.54 11.59 -3.63
CA TYR A 118 -6.31 11.37 -2.21
C TYR A 118 -6.28 9.85 -1.93
N GLY A 119 -5.10 9.24 -2.06
CA GLY A 119 -4.96 7.78 -1.99
C GLY A 119 -5.47 7.09 -3.25
N ARG A 120 -6.56 6.32 -3.14
CA ARG A 120 -7.31 5.80 -4.31
C ARG A 120 -8.55 6.62 -4.64
N ALA A 121 -8.98 7.50 -3.74
CA ALA A 121 -10.05 8.42 -4.05
C ALA A 121 -9.56 9.52 -5.00
N GLY A 122 -10.38 9.95 -5.94
CA GLY A 122 -10.04 11.10 -6.78
C GLY A 122 -11.23 11.69 -7.52
N ALA A 123 -11.05 12.92 -8.00
CA ALA A 123 -12.04 13.61 -8.82
C ALA A 123 -11.33 14.41 -9.92
N THR A 124 -12.00 14.54 -11.06
CA THR A 124 -11.52 15.33 -12.20
C THR A 124 -12.53 16.45 -12.48
N LYS A 125 -12.04 17.69 -12.53
CA LYS A 125 -12.84 18.89 -12.82
C LYS A 125 -12.26 19.64 -14.00
N ARG A 126 -13.09 20.01 -14.96
CA ARG A 126 -12.70 20.97 -16.01
C ARG A 126 -12.76 22.38 -15.46
N ILE A 127 -11.70 23.14 -15.62
CA ILE A 127 -11.61 24.54 -15.20
C ILE A 127 -11.25 25.43 -16.39
N THR A 128 -11.64 26.69 -16.32
CA THR A 128 -11.20 27.73 -17.24
C THR A 128 -10.40 28.76 -16.45
N VAL A 129 -9.16 28.97 -16.87
CA VAL A 129 -8.23 29.95 -16.29
C VAL A 129 -8.31 31.21 -17.14
N GLY A 130 -8.55 32.36 -16.50
CA GLY A 130 -8.51 33.68 -17.11
C GLY A 130 -7.20 34.40 -16.75
N LYS A 131 -7.17 35.73 -16.88
CA LYS A 131 -6.04 36.55 -16.40
C LYS A 131 -6.13 36.88 -14.91
N GLU A 132 -7.33 36.79 -14.33
CA GLU A 132 -7.57 37.07 -12.92
C GLU A 132 -7.26 35.86 -12.04
N ALA A 133 -6.87 36.14 -10.79
CA ALA A 133 -6.69 35.10 -9.80
C ALA A 133 -8.04 34.45 -9.46
N LYS A 134 -8.09 33.12 -9.48
CA LYS A 134 -9.31 32.35 -9.21
C LYS A 134 -9.04 31.26 -8.19
N ARG A 135 -10.04 30.93 -7.36
CA ARG A 135 -10.02 29.75 -6.49
C ARG A 135 -11.02 28.73 -7.00
N GLU A 136 -10.61 27.48 -7.06
CA GLU A 136 -11.46 26.34 -7.40
C GLU A 136 -11.38 25.29 -6.29
N SER A 137 -12.53 24.79 -5.88
CA SER A 137 -12.65 23.66 -4.95
C SER A 137 -13.18 22.44 -5.69
N LEU A 138 -12.60 21.27 -5.36
CA LEU A 138 -13.01 19.96 -5.84
C LEU A 138 -13.54 19.15 -4.66
N VAL A 139 -14.75 18.62 -4.80
CA VAL A 139 -15.29 17.63 -3.87
C VAL A 139 -14.84 16.26 -4.36
N LEU A 140 -14.12 15.51 -3.52
CA LEU A 140 -13.61 14.19 -3.87
C LEU A 140 -14.62 13.07 -3.60
N ASP A 141 -15.64 13.35 -2.78
CA ASP A 141 -16.55 12.34 -2.20
C ASP A 141 -15.76 11.18 -1.61
N ALA A 142 -14.72 11.46 -0.83
CA ALA A 142 -13.79 10.46 -0.34
C ALA A 142 -14.12 10.02 1.10
N GLY A 143 -14.12 8.70 1.32
CA GLY A 143 -14.27 8.06 2.62
C GLY A 143 -13.05 7.19 2.97
N GLY A 144 -13.00 6.74 4.22
CA GLY A 144 -12.04 5.76 4.70
C GLY A 144 -12.69 4.39 4.88
N LEU A 145 -11.99 3.33 4.53
CA LEU A 145 -12.37 1.95 4.79
C LEU A 145 -11.25 1.28 5.61
N LYS A 146 -11.63 0.70 6.74
CA LYS A 146 -10.75 -0.09 7.59
C LYS A 146 -11.37 -1.47 7.80
N LEU A 147 -10.61 -2.49 7.45
CA LEU A 147 -11.06 -3.88 7.42
C LEU A 147 -10.36 -4.68 8.51
N ASP A 148 -11.08 -5.56 9.17
CA ASP A 148 -10.51 -6.58 10.06
C ASP A 148 -11.27 -7.91 9.91
N ALA A 149 -10.73 -8.97 10.48
CA ALA A 149 -11.42 -10.24 10.52
C ALA A 149 -11.12 -11.04 11.79
N VAL A 150 -12.11 -11.85 12.18
CA VAL A 150 -12.05 -12.75 13.34
C VAL A 150 -12.47 -14.14 12.92
N LEU A 151 -12.06 -15.16 13.68
CA LEU A 151 -12.63 -16.51 13.55
C LEU A 151 -13.92 -16.61 14.36
N SER A 152 -14.66 -17.68 14.12
CA SER A 152 -15.80 -18.06 14.94
C SER A 152 -15.48 -18.02 16.43
N GLY A 153 -16.38 -17.40 17.20
CA GLY A 153 -16.18 -17.14 18.63
C GLY A 153 -15.32 -15.89 18.94
N GLY A 154 -14.99 -15.06 17.94
CA GLY A 154 -14.30 -13.78 18.13
C GLY A 154 -12.77 -13.90 18.31
N VAL A 155 -12.20 -15.07 17.99
CA VAL A 155 -10.75 -15.30 18.10
C VAL A 155 -10.01 -14.47 17.05
N ARG A 156 -8.94 -13.79 17.46
CA ARG A 156 -8.16 -12.93 16.59
C ARG A 156 -7.34 -13.74 15.58
N ILE A 157 -7.44 -13.37 14.30
CA ILE A 157 -6.61 -13.93 13.23
C ILE A 157 -5.20 -13.30 13.25
N PRO A 158 -4.12 -14.09 13.10
CA PRO A 158 -2.77 -13.55 12.94
C PRO A 158 -2.70 -12.59 11.72
N PRO A 159 -2.27 -11.33 11.87
CA PRO A 159 -2.27 -10.35 10.77
C PRO A 159 -1.48 -10.75 9.53
N LYS A 160 -0.46 -11.62 9.69
CA LYS A 160 0.34 -12.13 8.56
C LYS A 160 -0.41 -13.12 7.67
N LYS A 161 -1.48 -13.73 8.17
CA LYS A 161 -2.31 -14.71 7.45
C LYS A 161 -3.60 -14.09 6.89
N LEU A 162 -3.88 -12.82 7.17
CA LEU A 162 -5.11 -12.15 6.77
C LEU A 162 -4.82 -11.10 5.71
N ARG A 163 -5.51 -11.17 4.58
CA ARG A 163 -5.41 -10.19 3.49
C ARG A 163 -6.79 -9.84 2.98
N PHE A 164 -6.93 -8.63 2.45
CA PHE A 164 -8.14 -8.18 1.80
C PHE A 164 -7.86 -7.70 0.37
N SER A 165 -8.76 -8.01 -0.54
CA SER A 165 -8.78 -7.46 -1.88
C SER A 165 -10.09 -6.70 -2.07
N ILE A 166 -9.99 -5.48 -2.62
CA ILE A 166 -11.11 -4.58 -2.83
C ILE A 166 -11.35 -4.47 -4.32
N TYR A 167 -12.59 -4.74 -4.73
CA TYR A 167 -13.07 -4.71 -6.09
C TYR A 167 -14.20 -3.69 -6.24
N GLU A 168 -14.53 -3.34 -7.48
CA GLU A 168 -15.70 -2.51 -7.78
C GLU A 168 -17.01 -3.18 -7.34
N GLY A 169 -17.96 -2.35 -6.91
CA GLY A 169 -19.28 -2.80 -6.46
C GLY A 169 -20.18 -3.30 -7.58
N THR A 170 -19.90 -2.94 -8.83
CA THR A 170 -20.60 -3.44 -10.01
C THR A 170 -19.78 -4.54 -10.68
N ALA A 171 -20.45 -5.63 -11.05
CA ALA A 171 -19.87 -6.63 -11.92
C ALA A 171 -19.94 -6.15 -13.39
N GLU A 172 -18.92 -6.50 -14.16
CA GLU A 172 -18.88 -6.40 -15.61
C GLU A 172 -19.87 -7.39 -16.25
N ALA A 173 -20.07 -7.27 -17.57
CA ALA A 173 -21.05 -8.09 -18.30
C ALA A 173 -20.77 -9.60 -18.24
N ASN A 174 -19.52 -9.99 -17.99
CA ASN A 174 -19.08 -11.38 -17.81
C ASN A 174 -19.19 -11.87 -16.35
N GLY A 175 -19.63 -11.03 -15.41
CA GLY A 175 -19.72 -11.34 -13.98
C GLY A 175 -18.44 -11.03 -13.18
N ASP A 176 -17.34 -10.65 -13.85
CA ASP A 176 -16.10 -10.28 -13.18
C ASP A 176 -16.21 -8.89 -12.55
N ARG A 177 -15.38 -8.61 -11.56
CA ARG A 177 -15.30 -7.28 -10.93
C ARG A 177 -13.89 -6.75 -11.11
N ALA A 178 -13.78 -5.47 -11.48
CA ALA A 178 -12.49 -4.82 -11.58
C ALA A 178 -11.80 -4.75 -10.21
N LEU A 179 -10.58 -5.29 -10.13
CA LEU A 179 -9.75 -5.20 -8.92
C LEU A 179 -9.24 -3.76 -8.75
N ILE A 180 -9.52 -3.17 -7.58
CA ILE A 180 -9.07 -1.82 -7.23
C ILE A 180 -7.77 -1.87 -6.43
N ILE A 181 -7.73 -2.72 -5.39
CA ILE A 181 -6.57 -2.86 -4.51
C ILE A 181 -6.43 -4.31 -4.04
N PRO A 182 -5.33 -5.00 -4.36
CA PRO A 182 -5.00 -6.30 -3.78
C PRO A 182 -4.27 -6.16 -2.43
N ASP A 183 -4.20 -7.26 -1.69
CA ASP A 183 -3.27 -7.48 -0.57
C ASP A 183 -3.29 -6.40 0.54
N VAL A 184 -4.46 -5.83 0.80
CA VAL A 184 -4.66 -4.86 1.89
C VAL A 184 -4.47 -5.55 3.24
N GLU A 185 -3.64 -4.96 4.09
CA GLU A 185 -3.40 -5.45 5.46
C GLU A 185 -4.59 -5.12 6.39
N PRO A 186 -4.88 -5.99 7.36
CA PRO A 186 -5.91 -5.70 8.36
C PRO A 186 -5.58 -4.43 9.14
N ASN A 187 -6.63 -3.72 9.58
CA ASN A 187 -6.57 -2.47 10.33
C ASN A 187 -5.88 -1.29 9.62
N SER A 188 -5.52 -1.44 8.34
CA SER A 188 -5.05 -0.32 7.51
C SER A 188 -6.23 0.54 7.02
N VAL A 189 -6.00 1.85 6.84
CA VAL A 189 -7.02 2.77 6.33
C VAL A 189 -6.82 3.00 4.85
N VAL A 190 -7.75 2.48 4.06
CA VAL A 190 -7.83 2.68 2.61
C VAL A 190 -8.74 3.87 2.33
N ARG A 191 -8.30 4.79 1.47
CA ARG A 191 -9.10 5.95 1.04
C ARG A 191 -9.71 5.67 -0.32
N LEU A 192 -11.02 5.67 -0.39
CA LEU A 192 -11.80 5.38 -1.61
C LEU A 192 -12.85 6.48 -1.81
N ASN A 193 -13.34 6.62 -3.04
CA ASN A 193 -14.56 7.41 -3.27
C ASN A 193 -15.74 6.75 -2.52
N ALA A 194 -16.80 7.51 -2.29
CA ALA A 194 -18.03 6.99 -1.72
C ALA A 194 -18.70 6.07 -2.73
N GLY A 195 -19.18 4.93 -2.25
CA GLY A 195 -19.68 3.88 -3.11
C GLY A 195 -19.83 2.56 -2.37
N ILE A 196 -20.28 1.55 -3.11
CA ILE A 196 -20.31 0.17 -2.64
C ILE A 196 -19.13 -0.55 -3.28
N TYR A 197 -18.40 -1.31 -2.48
CA TYR A 197 -17.23 -2.07 -2.92
C TYR A 197 -17.40 -3.53 -2.55
N HIS A 198 -16.95 -4.41 -3.43
CA HIS A 198 -16.91 -5.83 -3.16
C HIS A 198 -15.56 -6.17 -2.53
N VAL A 199 -15.58 -6.66 -1.30
CA VAL A 199 -14.39 -6.97 -0.52
C VAL A 199 -14.27 -8.47 -0.37
N VAL A 200 -13.11 -8.99 -0.72
CA VAL A 200 -12.72 -10.38 -0.55
C VAL A 200 -11.71 -10.44 0.58
N SER A 201 -12.07 -11.12 1.67
CA SER A 201 -11.18 -11.39 2.80
C SER A 201 -10.64 -12.81 2.68
N THR A 202 -9.32 -12.96 2.69
CA THR A 202 -8.63 -14.24 2.59
C THR A 202 -7.90 -14.53 3.90
N TYR A 203 -8.13 -15.71 4.46
CA TYR A 203 -7.42 -16.21 5.62
C TYR A 203 -6.56 -17.43 5.22
N GLY A 204 -5.24 -17.30 5.38
CA GLY A 204 -4.30 -18.30 4.89
C GLY A 204 -4.15 -18.29 3.37
N ALA A 205 -3.78 -19.43 2.80
CA ALA A 205 -3.37 -19.54 1.39
C ALA A 205 -4.10 -20.66 0.62
N VAL A 206 -5.19 -21.20 1.18
CA VAL A 206 -5.90 -22.35 0.59
C VAL A 206 -7.30 -21.93 0.13
N ASN A 207 -8.33 -22.09 0.96
CA ASN A 207 -9.73 -21.91 0.55
C ASN A 207 -10.59 -21.07 1.51
N ALA A 208 -10.06 -20.59 2.63
CA ALA A 208 -10.81 -19.73 3.57
C ALA A 208 -10.94 -18.30 3.02
N VAL A 209 -12.06 -18.04 2.33
CA VAL A 209 -12.36 -16.77 1.66
C VAL A 209 -13.79 -16.33 1.97
N ILE A 210 -13.94 -15.11 2.47
CA ILE A 210 -15.23 -14.44 2.69
C ILE A 210 -15.39 -13.29 1.71
N ARG A 211 -16.60 -13.12 1.17
CA ARG A 211 -16.94 -12.05 0.23
C ARG A 211 -18.06 -11.19 0.81
N SER A 212 -17.93 -9.87 0.73
CA SER A 212 -18.91 -8.95 1.30
C SER A 212 -18.95 -7.64 0.54
N ASP A 213 -20.14 -7.08 0.36
CA ASP A 213 -20.31 -5.75 -0.21
C ASP A 213 -20.37 -4.70 0.92
N ILE A 214 -19.45 -3.74 0.90
CA ILE A 214 -19.30 -2.73 1.94
C ILE A 214 -19.53 -1.34 1.36
N ARG A 215 -20.35 -0.54 2.04
CA ARG A 215 -20.60 0.87 1.68
C ARG A 215 -19.57 1.78 2.35
N VAL A 216 -18.86 2.54 1.53
CA VAL A 216 -17.99 3.64 1.96
C VAL A 216 -18.78 4.94 1.83
N GLU A 217 -18.79 5.72 2.91
CA GLU A 217 -19.45 7.03 2.97
C GLU A 217 -18.42 8.16 2.92
N ALA A 218 -18.72 9.22 2.15
CA ALA A 218 -17.85 10.38 2.06
C ALA A 218 -17.69 11.06 3.44
N GLY A 219 -16.46 11.46 3.76
CA GLY A 219 -16.13 12.16 5.01
C GLY A 219 -16.14 11.28 6.27
N LYS A 220 -16.43 9.98 6.17
CA LYS A 220 -16.46 9.05 7.31
C LYS A 220 -15.39 7.96 7.19
N LEU A 221 -15.06 7.35 8.34
CA LEU A 221 -14.30 6.10 8.40
C LEU A 221 -15.29 4.95 8.62
N THR A 222 -15.47 4.12 7.60
CA THR A 222 -16.20 2.85 7.70
C THR A 222 -15.27 1.79 8.27
N GLU A 223 -15.61 1.22 9.41
CA GLU A 223 -14.94 0.05 9.97
C GLU A 223 -15.83 -1.18 9.75
N ALA A 224 -15.25 -2.25 9.20
CA ALA A 224 -15.95 -3.50 8.98
C ALA A 224 -15.10 -4.68 9.44
N THR A 225 -15.70 -5.59 10.20
CA THR A 225 -15.09 -6.82 10.66
C THR A 225 -15.86 -8.00 10.09
N VAL A 226 -15.16 -8.89 9.39
CA VAL A 226 -15.75 -10.12 8.85
C VAL A 226 -15.43 -11.32 9.72
N GLU A 227 -16.32 -12.29 9.77
CA GLU A 227 -16.11 -13.55 10.49
C GLU A 227 -15.74 -14.66 9.49
N HIS A 228 -14.61 -15.33 9.72
CA HIS A 228 -14.18 -16.50 8.97
C HIS A 228 -14.59 -17.78 9.71
N HIS A 229 -15.24 -18.67 8.98
CA HIS A 229 -15.49 -20.05 9.39
C HIS A 229 -14.36 -20.92 8.86
N ALA A 230 -13.25 -20.95 9.59
CA ALA A 230 -12.02 -21.63 9.19
C ALA A 230 -11.17 -21.98 10.42
N ALA A 231 -10.24 -22.92 10.25
CA ALA A 231 -9.28 -23.28 11.28
C ALA A 231 -7.91 -23.63 10.69
N GLU A 232 -6.88 -23.54 11.53
CA GLU A 232 -5.54 -24.00 11.19
C GLU A 232 -5.42 -25.49 11.52
N ILE A 233 -5.14 -26.27 10.47
CA ILE A 233 -5.01 -27.71 10.54
C ILE A 233 -3.55 -28.08 10.28
N THR A 234 -2.99 -28.91 11.16
CA THR A 234 -1.64 -29.48 10.99
C THR A 234 -1.76 -30.99 10.86
N MET A 235 -1.22 -31.56 9.81
CA MET A 235 -1.30 -32.99 9.53
C MET A 235 0.08 -33.62 9.66
N LYS A 236 0.13 -34.84 10.17
CA LYS A 236 1.35 -35.65 10.25
C LYS A 236 1.04 -37.13 10.04
N LEU A 237 1.96 -37.83 9.39
CA LEU A 237 1.89 -39.28 9.17
C LEU A 237 2.67 -39.95 10.30
N VAL A 238 2.06 -40.88 11.02
CA VAL A 238 2.66 -41.53 12.20
C VAL A 238 2.50 -43.05 12.13
N ARG A 239 3.41 -43.80 12.76
CA ARG A 239 3.32 -45.27 12.83
C ARG A 239 2.30 -45.75 13.86
N GLU A 240 2.16 -45.00 14.93
CA GLU A 240 1.25 -45.23 16.04
C GLU A 240 0.72 -43.88 16.54
N THR A 241 -0.44 -43.88 17.20
CA THR A 241 -1.06 -42.67 17.72
C THR A 241 -0.12 -41.93 18.67
N GLY A 242 0.02 -40.61 18.47
CA GLY A 242 0.95 -39.77 19.24
C GLY A 242 2.44 -39.97 18.88
N GLY A 243 2.74 -40.78 17.86
CA GLY A 243 4.10 -41.05 17.42
C GLY A 243 4.76 -39.89 16.67
N GLU A 244 6.00 -40.11 16.26
CA GLU A 244 6.77 -39.15 15.48
C GLU A 244 6.31 -39.07 14.03
N ALA A 245 6.36 -37.86 13.47
CA ALA A 245 6.02 -37.59 12.09
C ALA A 245 7.03 -38.23 11.13
N ILE A 246 6.54 -38.99 10.16
CA ILE A 246 7.34 -39.61 9.11
C ILE A 246 7.68 -38.54 8.06
N ALA A 247 8.98 -38.28 7.89
CA ALA A 247 9.49 -37.37 6.88
C ALA A 247 9.27 -37.87 5.45
N ASP A 248 9.53 -36.99 4.47
CA ASP A 248 9.40 -37.28 3.03
C ASP A 248 8.01 -37.80 2.64
N THR A 249 6.98 -37.30 3.33
CA THR A 249 5.59 -37.61 3.04
C THR A 249 5.04 -36.58 2.06
N SER A 250 4.45 -37.06 0.96
CA SER A 250 3.70 -36.26 0.00
C SER A 250 2.24 -36.21 0.43
N TRP A 251 1.74 -35.01 0.64
CA TRP A 251 0.39 -34.73 1.11
C TRP A 251 -0.46 -34.22 -0.05
N SER A 252 -1.66 -34.76 -0.22
CA SER A 252 -2.69 -34.23 -1.13
C SER A 252 -4.01 -34.09 -0.36
N LEU A 253 -4.50 -32.86 -0.27
CA LEU A 253 -5.77 -32.53 0.40
C LEU A 253 -6.87 -32.44 -0.65
N LEU A 254 -7.94 -33.20 -0.45
CA LEU A 254 -9.13 -33.21 -1.29
C LEU A 254 -10.32 -32.54 -0.57
N ASN A 255 -11.21 -31.91 -1.34
CA ASN A 255 -12.52 -31.47 -0.85
C ASN A 255 -13.51 -32.65 -0.77
N GLU A 256 -14.72 -32.40 -0.30
CA GLU A 256 -15.82 -33.38 -0.28
C GLU A 256 -16.13 -34.01 -1.65
N SER A 257 -15.89 -33.28 -2.74
CA SER A 257 -16.08 -33.78 -4.12
C SER A 257 -14.94 -34.70 -4.60
N GLY A 258 -13.84 -34.83 -3.84
CA GLY A 258 -12.64 -35.56 -4.22
C GLY A 258 -11.66 -34.77 -5.09
N ASP A 259 -11.90 -33.47 -5.32
CA ASP A 259 -10.99 -32.62 -6.10
C ASP A 259 -9.78 -32.19 -5.24
N PRO A 260 -8.56 -32.24 -5.77
CA PRO A 260 -7.37 -31.79 -5.05
C PRO A 260 -7.37 -30.26 -4.88
N ILE A 261 -7.26 -29.83 -3.62
CA ILE A 261 -7.19 -28.42 -3.23
C ILE A 261 -5.72 -27.99 -3.05
N LYS A 262 -4.90 -28.85 -2.43
CA LYS A 262 -3.52 -28.51 -2.08
C LYS A 262 -2.64 -29.74 -2.03
N GLU A 263 -1.45 -29.61 -2.60
CA GLU A 263 -0.39 -30.60 -2.49
C GLU A 263 0.86 -29.99 -1.85
N THR A 264 1.54 -30.78 -1.01
CA THR A 264 2.79 -30.37 -0.36
C THR A 264 3.63 -31.57 0.05
N VAL A 265 4.91 -31.36 0.34
CA VAL A 265 5.83 -32.43 0.77
C VAL A 265 6.51 -32.00 2.06
N GLY A 266 6.51 -32.89 3.05
CA GLY A 266 7.16 -32.65 4.33
C GLY A 266 6.70 -33.62 5.41
N ALA A 267 7.38 -33.61 6.56
CA ALA A 267 6.94 -34.38 7.73
C ALA A 267 5.58 -33.87 8.28
N PHE A 268 5.33 -32.57 8.12
CA PHE A 268 4.09 -31.91 8.50
C PHE A 268 3.50 -31.16 7.32
N ALA A 269 2.17 -31.13 7.24
CA ALA A 269 1.43 -30.23 6.36
C ALA A 269 0.55 -29.31 7.22
N SER A 270 0.86 -28.01 7.27
CA SER A 270 0.09 -27.03 8.04
C SER A 270 -0.55 -26.01 7.11
N MET A 271 -1.85 -25.82 7.25
CA MET A 271 -2.61 -24.89 6.42
C MET A 271 -3.90 -24.42 7.11
N VAL A 272 -4.45 -23.33 6.60
CA VAL A 272 -5.76 -22.82 7.04
C VAL A 272 -6.81 -23.34 6.06
N LEU A 273 -7.84 -23.98 6.58
CA LEU A 273 -8.94 -24.54 5.81
C LEU A 273 -10.26 -23.91 6.23
N ALA A 274 -11.15 -23.68 5.25
CA ALA A 274 -12.54 -23.35 5.52
C ALA A 274 -13.23 -24.51 6.26
N GLU A 275 -14.26 -24.20 7.04
CA GLU A 275 -15.16 -25.20 7.61
C GLU A 275 -15.74 -26.12 6.53
N GLY A 276 -15.79 -27.42 6.81
CA GLY A 276 -16.25 -28.44 5.87
C GLY A 276 -15.56 -29.79 6.06
N ASP A 277 -15.92 -30.74 5.20
CA ASP A 277 -15.38 -32.09 5.19
C ASP A 277 -14.27 -32.25 4.14
N TYR A 278 -13.21 -32.96 4.54
CA TYR A 278 -12.00 -33.12 3.73
C TYR A 278 -11.44 -34.53 3.86
N THR A 279 -10.69 -34.90 2.83
CA THR A 279 -9.89 -36.12 2.81
C THR A 279 -8.43 -35.73 2.64
N ILE A 280 -7.56 -36.23 3.51
CA ILE A 280 -6.11 -36.08 3.37
C ILE A 280 -5.50 -37.40 2.91
N ILE A 281 -4.69 -37.32 1.86
CA ILE A 281 -3.91 -38.43 1.32
C ILE A 281 -2.43 -38.18 1.66
N ALA A 282 -1.80 -39.15 2.31
CA ALA A 282 -0.39 -39.16 2.64
C ALA A 282 0.28 -40.30 1.88
N LYS A 283 1.13 -39.96 0.91
CA LYS A 283 1.98 -40.92 0.21
C LYS A 283 3.39 -40.87 0.79
N ASN A 284 3.88 -42.02 1.24
CA ASN A 284 5.26 -42.16 1.70
C ASN A 284 5.87 -43.38 1.00
N ARG A 285 6.90 -43.14 0.17
CA ARG A 285 7.46 -44.14 -0.75
C ARG A 285 6.36 -44.72 -1.65
N ASP A 286 6.16 -46.04 -1.60
CA ASP A 286 5.18 -46.76 -2.43
C ASP A 286 3.84 -47.00 -1.71
N ARG A 287 3.67 -46.48 -0.48
CA ARG A 287 2.44 -46.65 0.29
C ARG A 287 1.63 -45.37 0.34
N ILE A 288 0.32 -45.51 0.17
CA ILE A 288 -0.66 -44.42 0.24
C ILE A 288 -1.57 -44.67 1.43
N TYR A 289 -1.77 -43.64 2.24
CA TYR A 289 -2.66 -43.65 3.39
C TYR A 289 -3.67 -42.51 3.25
N GLN A 290 -4.92 -42.76 3.63
CA GLN A 290 -6.00 -41.78 3.57
C GLN A 290 -6.66 -41.62 4.93
N LYS A 291 -7.13 -40.41 5.23
CA LYS A 291 -8.00 -40.15 6.36
C LYS A 291 -8.99 -39.03 6.05
N ASP A 292 -10.24 -39.24 6.44
CA ASP A 292 -11.27 -38.21 6.38
C ASP A 292 -11.32 -37.45 7.70
N PHE A 293 -11.61 -36.15 7.63
CA PHE A 293 -11.73 -35.27 8.80
C PHE A 293 -12.62 -34.07 8.50
N THR A 294 -13.27 -33.56 9.54
CA THR A 294 -14.09 -32.35 9.48
C THR A 294 -13.35 -31.18 10.09
N VAL A 295 -13.32 -30.06 9.38
CA VAL A 295 -12.82 -28.78 9.89
C VAL A 295 -13.98 -28.03 10.51
N VAL A 296 -13.83 -27.61 11.78
CA VAL A 296 -14.80 -26.77 12.47
C VAL A 296 -14.20 -25.38 12.68
N GLY A 297 -14.94 -24.32 12.35
CA GLY A 297 -14.48 -22.95 12.46
C GLY A 297 -13.94 -22.60 13.86
N GLY A 298 -12.76 -21.97 13.91
CA GLY A 298 -12.10 -21.55 15.15
C GLY A 298 -11.43 -22.67 15.96
N GLN A 299 -11.54 -23.94 15.54
CA GLN A 299 -10.93 -25.07 16.23
C GLN A 299 -9.70 -25.58 15.49
N ASN A 300 -8.54 -25.05 15.86
CA ASN A 300 -7.26 -25.54 15.34
C ASN A 300 -7.03 -26.98 15.81
N GLN A 301 -6.62 -27.85 14.88
CA GLN A 301 -6.54 -29.29 15.12
C GLN A 301 -5.28 -29.90 14.50
N GLU A 302 -4.78 -30.95 15.14
CA GLU A 302 -3.75 -31.81 14.58
C GLU A 302 -4.38 -33.13 14.08
N ILE A 303 -4.10 -33.49 12.83
CA ILE A 303 -4.65 -34.67 12.18
C ILE A 303 -3.53 -35.70 12.01
N GLU A 304 -3.64 -36.79 12.75
CA GLU A 304 -2.75 -37.95 12.62
C GLU A 304 -3.29 -38.93 11.57
N VAL A 305 -2.50 -39.20 10.53
CA VAL A 305 -2.73 -40.30 9.59
C VAL A 305 -1.88 -41.48 10.05
N LEU A 306 -2.51 -42.65 10.24
CA LEU A 306 -1.82 -43.84 10.74
C LEU A 306 -1.28 -44.67 9.58
N ALA A 307 0.02 -44.94 9.59
CA ALA A 307 0.72 -45.75 8.61
C ALA A 307 0.58 -47.26 8.91
N THR A 308 -0.65 -47.76 9.02
CA THR A 308 -0.93 -49.19 9.26
C THR A 308 -1.05 -49.97 7.97
N GLU A 309 -0.64 -51.24 7.96
CA GLU A 309 -0.72 -52.10 6.75
C GLU A 309 -2.16 -52.28 6.24
N ALA A 310 -3.15 -52.32 7.13
CA ALA A 310 -4.56 -52.40 6.75
C ALA A 310 -5.12 -51.11 6.10
N ALA A 311 -4.41 -49.98 6.24
CA ALA A 311 -4.80 -48.69 5.68
C ALA A 311 -3.97 -48.30 4.45
N ALA A 312 -2.98 -49.12 4.08
CA ALA A 312 -2.17 -48.91 2.90
C ALA A 312 -2.96 -49.38 1.67
N MET A 313 -3.24 -48.46 0.76
CA MET A 313 -3.80 -48.81 -0.55
C MET A 313 -2.64 -49.13 -1.50
N ASP A 314 -2.74 -50.26 -2.21
CA ASP A 314 -1.76 -50.64 -3.22
C ASP A 314 -2.04 -49.82 -4.50
N PRO A 315 -1.06 -49.08 -5.08
CA PRO A 315 -1.31 -48.23 -6.24
C PRO A 315 -1.75 -48.98 -7.50
N GLU A 316 -1.58 -50.31 -7.55
CA GLU A 316 -1.88 -51.16 -8.72
C GLU A 316 -3.27 -51.81 -8.70
N GLU A 317 -4.06 -51.69 -7.62
CA GLU A 317 -5.36 -52.37 -7.51
C GLU A 317 -6.53 -51.64 -8.22
N GLY A 318 -6.24 -50.56 -8.96
CA GLY A 318 -7.23 -49.72 -9.67
C GLY A 318 -7.17 -49.79 -11.20
N ALA A 319 -6.40 -50.73 -11.77
CA ALA A 319 -6.27 -50.90 -13.22
C ALA A 319 -6.72 -52.31 -13.64
N ASP A 320 -8.03 -52.56 -13.58
CA ASP A 320 -8.72 -53.62 -14.32
C ASP A 320 -10.12 -53.14 -14.76
#